data_AF-A0A3S3C3D2-F1
#
_entry.id   AF-A0A3S3C3D2-F1
#
_cell.length_a   1.000
_cell.length_b   1.000
_cell.length_c   1.000
_cell.angle_alpha   90.00
_cell.angle_beta   90.00
_cell.angle_gamma   90.00
#
_symmetry.space_group_name_H-M   'P 1'
#
loop_
_entity.id
_entity.type
_entity.pdbx_description
1 polymer ?
#
loop_
_entity_poly.entity_id
_entity_poly.type
_entity_poly.pdbx_seq_one_letter_code
_entity_poly.pdbx_strand_id
1 'polypeptide(L)'
;MRRLLRVLPLVALVAMALLAGCGKPQVSDAEKKVIASLALNTLPPLKPDTTNRFADVPAAAALGSTLFFDQGMSRDGTVSCSTCHKIDRQFQDDLPQAVGIGRTNRRTMPLAGVARDPWFFWDGRRDSLWAQALTPLENPLEHGGNRAAFAHYIKKRFGERYERIFGPLPDLSTVPANASPLGTDAEKAAWAAMPVSKVEDVNRVFANIGKAIGAFERSIEPPQTRFDRFAIDLASGAEPQGDDALSPEEMLGLRLFIGKANCVTCHNGPRFTDNSFHNTGVPPVKDLPPDRGRIDAVVQVEADPFNCLGKFRDGDDNACRELRFMVKGGPDLVRAYKTPSLRGAAARAPYMHAGQFASLEEVVEHYSKAPASVEGVSEVHPVELSDRERAALVAFLKTLSE
;
A
#
# COMPACT_ATOMS: atom_id res chain seq x y z
N MET A 1 -24.97 83.79 -21.51
CA MET A 1 -24.53 83.11 -20.27
C MET A 1 -25.27 81.79 -20.13
N ARG A 2 -24.62 80.64 -20.38
CA ARG A 2 -24.92 79.29 -19.82
C ARG A 2 -24.31 78.21 -20.70
N ARG A 3 -23.43 77.40 -20.10
CA ARG A 3 -23.25 75.93 -20.25
C ARG A 3 -21.77 75.54 -20.19
N LEU A 4 -21.26 75.50 -18.97
CA LEU A 4 -20.16 74.63 -18.55
C LEU A 4 -20.73 73.85 -17.38
N LEU A 5 -20.92 72.54 -17.52
CA LEU A 5 -20.96 71.56 -16.42
C LEU A 5 -21.37 70.17 -16.94
N ARG A 6 -20.68 69.16 -16.42
CA ARG A 6 -20.97 67.71 -16.40
C ARG A 6 -20.35 66.85 -17.50
N VAL A 7 -19.04 66.59 -17.36
CA VAL A 7 -18.44 65.33 -17.79
C VAL A 7 -17.55 64.82 -16.65
N LEU A 8 -18.14 64.33 -15.56
CA LEU A 8 -17.44 63.56 -14.53
C LEU A 8 -18.50 62.92 -13.60
N PRO A 9 -19.00 61.72 -13.95
CA PRO A 9 -19.02 60.65 -12.95
C PRO A 9 -18.67 59.25 -13.50
N LEU A 10 -18.43 59.09 -14.81
CA LEU A 10 -18.29 57.75 -15.41
C LEU A 10 -16.91 57.11 -15.20
N VAL A 11 -15.85 57.91 -15.07
CA VAL A 11 -14.48 57.39 -14.89
C VAL A 11 -14.25 56.83 -13.49
N ALA A 12 -14.94 57.36 -12.47
CA ALA A 12 -14.82 56.88 -11.09
C ALA A 12 -15.51 55.52 -10.86
N LEU A 13 -16.62 55.23 -11.57
CA LEU A 13 -17.33 53.95 -11.46
C LEU A 13 -16.60 52.79 -12.15
N VAL A 14 -15.88 53.05 -13.26
CA VAL A 14 -15.07 52.02 -13.94
C VAL A 14 -13.81 51.69 -13.15
N ALA A 15 -13.22 52.67 -12.45
CA ALA A 15 -12.06 52.45 -11.59
C ALA A 15 -12.38 51.63 -10.32
N MET A 16 -13.58 51.74 -9.75
CA MET A 16 -14.00 50.91 -8.60
C MET A 16 -14.35 49.46 -8.98
N ALA A 17 -14.79 49.21 -10.21
CA ALA A 17 -15.07 47.84 -10.68
C ALA A 17 -13.80 47.03 -10.95
N LEU A 18 -12.67 47.70 -11.23
CA LEU A 18 -11.37 47.05 -11.45
C LEU A 18 -10.61 46.73 -10.14
N LEU A 19 -11.02 47.31 -9.00
CA LEU A 19 -10.41 47.05 -7.69
C LEU A 19 -11.10 45.93 -6.90
N ALA A 20 -12.29 45.49 -7.32
CA ALA A 20 -12.99 44.36 -6.71
C ALA A 20 -12.42 42.97 -7.12
N GLY A 21 -11.48 42.92 -8.06
CA GLY A 21 -10.87 41.69 -8.58
C GLY A 21 -9.64 41.17 -7.82
N CYS A 22 -9.20 41.85 -6.75
CA CYS A 22 -8.02 41.47 -5.96
C CYS A 22 -8.36 40.68 -4.69
N GLY A 23 -9.45 39.91 -4.70
CA GLY A 23 -9.74 38.94 -3.64
C GLY A 23 -8.82 37.72 -3.78
N LYS A 24 -8.37 37.13 -2.65
CA LYS A 24 -7.68 35.83 -2.66
C LYS A 24 -8.57 34.83 -3.43
N PRO A 25 -8.03 34.00 -4.35
CA PRO A 25 -8.83 33.02 -5.06
C PRO A 25 -9.56 32.11 -4.07
N GLN A 26 -10.88 32.28 -3.96
CA GLN A 26 -11.68 31.58 -2.97
C GLN A 26 -11.86 30.12 -3.40
N VAL A 27 -11.59 29.18 -2.51
CA VAL A 27 -11.86 27.76 -2.75
C VAL A 27 -13.38 27.57 -2.79
N SER A 28 -13.90 27.05 -3.90
CA SER A 28 -15.34 26.80 -4.07
C SER A 28 -15.83 25.72 -3.10
N ASP A 29 -17.13 25.72 -2.76
CA ASP A 29 -17.69 24.70 -1.86
C ASP A 29 -17.57 23.28 -2.42
N ALA A 30 -17.55 23.12 -3.74
CA ALA A 30 -17.29 21.85 -4.39
C ALA A 30 -15.84 21.39 -4.17
N GLU A 31 -14.86 22.28 -4.39
CA GLU A 31 -13.45 21.99 -4.10
C GLU A 31 -13.26 21.65 -2.61
N LYS A 32 -13.87 22.40 -1.68
CA LYS A 32 -13.79 22.11 -0.24
C LYS A 32 -14.28 20.71 0.09
N LYS A 33 -15.41 20.27 -0.48
CA LYS A 33 -15.95 18.92 -0.27
C LYS A 33 -15.01 17.82 -0.77
N VAL A 34 -14.39 18.02 -1.94
CA VAL A 34 -13.40 17.08 -2.49
C VAL A 34 -12.15 17.04 -1.62
N ILE A 35 -11.64 18.20 -1.19
CA ILE A 35 -10.46 18.27 -0.32
C ILE A 35 -10.75 17.59 1.03
N ALA A 36 -11.92 17.84 1.62
CA ALA A 36 -12.33 17.22 2.87
C ALA A 36 -12.42 15.69 2.76
N SER A 37 -12.87 15.14 1.64
CA SER A 37 -12.98 13.68 1.46
C SER A 37 -11.63 12.95 1.32
N LEU A 38 -10.54 13.70 1.10
CA LEU A 38 -9.18 13.18 1.06
C LEU A 38 -8.51 13.19 2.45
N ALA A 39 -9.08 13.91 3.42
CA ALA A 39 -8.51 14.05 4.76
C ALA A 39 -8.65 12.77 5.60
N LEU A 40 -7.62 12.45 6.39
CA LEU A 40 -7.54 11.20 7.15
C LEU A 40 -8.66 11.03 8.17
N ASN A 41 -9.22 12.12 8.71
CA ASN A 41 -10.34 12.07 9.66
C ASN A 41 -11.65 11.54 9.02
N THR A 42 -11.72 11.46 7.70
CA THR A 42 -12.84 10.83 6.97
C THR A 42 -12.63 9.33 6.75
N LEU A 43 -11.49 8.78 7.17
CA LEU A 43 -11.19 7.36 7.08
C LEU A 43 -12.19 6.55 7.91
N PRO A 44 -12.96 5.63 7.30
CA PRO A 44 -13.91 4.82 8.05
C PRO A 44 -13.21 3.97 9.12
N PRO A 45 -13.94 3.55 10.18
CA PRO A 45 -13.43 2.56 11.12
C PRO A 45 -12.91 1.33 10.38
N LEU A 46 -11.81 0.77 10.89
CA LEU A 46 -11.22 -0.43 10.31
C LEU A 46 -12.21 -1.59 10.42
N LYS A 47 -12.52 -2.24 9.28
CA LYS A 47 -13.43 -3.38 9.26
C LYS A 47 -12.83 -4.54 10.06
N PRO A 48 -13.63 -5.34 10.80
CA PRO A 48 -13.17 -6.58 11.39
C PRO A 48 -12.57 -7.51 10.32
N ASP A 49 -11.48 -8.20 10.64
CA ASP A 49 -10.94 -9.25 9.77
C ASP A 49 -11.72 -10.54 10.03
N THR A 50 -12.57 -10.91 9.07
CA THR A 50 -13.41 -12.11 9.15
C THR A 50 -12.65 -13.39 8.87
N THR A 51 -11.42 -13.30 8.35
CA THR A 51 -10.56 -14.44 7.97
C THR A 51 -9.50 -14.78 9.04
N ASN A 52 -9.35 -13.92 10.04
CA ASN A 52 -8.43 -14.07 11.16
C ASN A 52 -9.11 -13.68 12.47
N ARG A 53 -9.59 -14.68 13.23
CA ARG A 53 -10.25 -14.45 14.53
C ARG A 53 -9.32 -13.87 15.60
N PHE A 54 -8.02 -13.85 15.34
CA PHE A 54 -7.00 -13.31 16.24
C PHE A 54 -6.57 -11.88 15.88
N ALA A 55 -7.11 -11.30 14.81
CA ALA A 55 -6.69 -10.01 14.28
C ALA A 55 -6.76 -8.87 15.32
N ASP A 56 -7.76 -8.91 16.20
CA ASP A 56 -7.97 -7.90 17.25
C ASP A 56 -7.63 -8.43 18.66
N VAL A 57 -6.90 -9.55 18.77
CA VAL A 57 -6.46 -10.14 20.06
C VAL A 57 -5.13 -9.54 20.49
N PRO A 58 -5.04 -8.79 21.61
CA PRO A 58 -3.79 -8.12 22.02
C PRO A 58 -2.60 -9.07 22.20
N ALA A 59 -2.83 -10.27 22.72
CA ALA A 59 -1.78 -11.28 22.88
C ALA A 59 -1.23 -11.78 21.53
N ALA A 60 -2.08 -11.88 20.50
CA ALA A 60 -1.68 -12.25 19.15
C ALA A 60 -0.88 -11.14 18.48
N ALA A 61 -1.35 -9.88 18.56
CA ALA A 61 -0.62 -8.72 18.06
C ALA A 61 0.75 -8.57 18.75
N ALA A 62 0.82 -8.81 20.06
CA ALA A 62 2.09 -8.76 20.77
C ALA A 62 3.05 -9.88 20.31
N LEU A 63 2.56 -11.09 19.97
CA LEU A 63 3.39 -12.15 19.41
C LEU A 63 3.83 -11.80 18.00
N GLY A 64 2.92 -11.29 17.17
CA GLY A 64 3.20 -10.79 15.83
C GLY A 64 4.31 -9.75 15.82
N SER A 65 4.23 -8.77 16.72
CA SER A 65 5.27 -7.77 16.91
C SER A 65 6.61 -8.42 17.25
N THR A 66 6.65 -9.39 18.16
CA THR A 66 7.89 -10.12 18.47
C THR A 66 8.48 -10.81 17.23
N LEU A 67 7.64 -11.51 16.45
CA LEU A 67 8.09 -12.22 15.25
C LEU A 67 8.53 -11.27 14.13
N PHE A 68 7.87 -10.10 14.00
CA PHE A 68 8.19 -9.08 13.01
C PHE A 68 9.63 -8.56 13.12
N PHE A 69 10.14 -8.46 14.35
CA PHE A 69 11.51 -8.00 14.64
C PHE A 69 12.50 -9.16 14.90
N ASP A 70 12.08 -10.43 14.81
CA ASP A 70 12.91 -11.58 15.13
C ASP A 70 13.69 -12.06 13.91
N GLN A 71 15.02 -11.86 13.90
CA GLN A 71 15.89 -12.35 12.83
C GLN A 71 15.97 -13.88 12.75
N GLY A 72 15.60 -14.60 13.83
CA GLY A 72 15.44 -16.05 13.82
C GLY A 72 14.34 -16.53 12.87
N MET A 73 13.50 -15.62 12.36
CA MET A 73 12.52 -15.89 11.32
C MET A 73 13.12 -15.88 9.89
N SER A 74 14.44 -15.94 9.74
CA SER A 74 15.14 -16.14 8.47
C SER A 74 16.11 -17.31 8.53
N ARG A 75 16.38 -17.94 7.39
CA ARG A 75 17.19 -19.16 7.29
C ARG A 75 18.63 -18.98 7.79
N ASP A 76 19.23 -17.83 7.54
CA ASP A 76 20.60 -17.51 7.96
C ASP A 76 20.68 -16.64 9.22
N GLY A 77 19.54 -16.29 9.80
CA GLY A 77 19.46 -15.47 11.01
C GLY A 77 19.82 -14.00 10.81
N THR A 78 19.82 -13.48 9.57
CA THR A 78 20.23 -12.10 9.27
C THR A 78 19.06 -11.16 8.96
N VAL A 79 17.89 -11.69 8.59
CA VAL A 79 16.72 -10.92 8.13
C VAL A 79 15.53 -11.08 9.07
N SER A 80 14.83 -9.98 9.33
CA SER A 80 13.48 -9.96 9.90
C SER A 80 12.58 -9.09 9.00
N CYS A 81 11.27 -9.05 9.27
CA CYS A 81 10.37 -8.16 8.54
C CYS A 81 10.85 -6.69 8.64
N SER A 82 11.36 -6.30 9.82
CA SER A 82 11.88 -4.96 10.10
C SER A 82 13.17 -4.57 9.35
N THR A 83 13.87 -5.54 8.75
CA THR A 83 15.05 -5.28 7.91
C THR A 83 14.65 -4.46 6.67
N CYS A 84 13.52 -4.81 6.06
CA CYS A 84 12.96 -4.11 4.89
C CYS A 84 11.88 -3.10 5.30
N HIS A 85 11.08 -3.39 6.33
CA HIS A 85 9.99 -2.55 6.79
C HIS A 85 10.38 -1.71 8.02
N LYS A 86 11.15 -0.64 7.79
CA LYS A 86 11.74 0.17 8.87
C LYS A 86 10.71 1.09 9.54
N ILE A 87 10.61 1.03 10.86
CA ILE A 87 9.58 1.75 11.64
C ILE A 87 9.67 3.28 11.49
N ASP A 88 10.88 3.82 11.37
CA ASP A 88 11.17 5.24 11.18
C ASP A 88 10.93 5.72 9.74
N ARG A 89 10.51 4.82 8.84
CA ARG A 89 10.22 5.08 7.43
C ARG A 89 8.80 4.64 7.04
N GLN A 90 7.84 4.69 7.96
CA GLN A 90 6.47 4.18 7.73
C GLN A 90 6.46 2.71 7.25
N PHE A 91 7.38 1.90 7.79
CA PHE A 91 7.52 0.48 7.50
C PHE A 91 7.84 0.19 6.03
N GLN A 92 8.84 0.89 5.46
CA GLN A 92 9.41 0.59 4.15
C GLN A 92 10.93 0.80 4.13
N ASP A 93 11.57 0.52 2.98
CA ASP A 93 12.97 0.83 2.72
C ASP A 93 13.11 1.89 1.61
N ASP A 94 14.30 2.50 1.51
CA ASP A 94 14.61 3.51 0.49
C ASP A 94 15.36 2.86 -0.70
N LEU A 95 15.04 1.61 -1.00
CA LEU A 95 15.72 0.83 -2.03
C LEU A 95 14.83 0.62 -3.28
N PRO A 96 15.43 0.48 -4.47
CA PRO A 96 14.70 0.16 -5.69
C PRO A 96 14.20 -1.29 -5.72
N GLN A 97 14.92 -2.20 -5.08
CA GLN A 97 14.50 -3.57 -4.83
C GLN A 97 14.82 -3.96 -3.40
N ALA A 98 13.94 -4.76 -2.79
CA ALA A 98 14.14 -5.26 -1.43
C ALA A 98 15.40 -6.14 -1.35
N VAL A 99 16.08 -6.08 -0.20
CA VAL A 99 17.27 -6.87 0.09
C VAL A 99 17.02 -7.67 1.37
N GLY A 100 16.70 -8.96 1.19
CA GLY A 100 16.71 -9.95 2.26
C GLY A 100 18.02 -10.74 2.21
N ILE A 101 17.92 -12.07 2.28
CA ILE A 101 19.06 -12.98 2.02
C ILE A 101 19.57 -12.80 0.58
N GLY A 102 18.67 -12.45 -0.33
CA GLY A 102 18.97 -12.06 -1.70
C GLY A 102 18.32 -10.72 -2.07
N ARG A 103 18.49 -10.33 -3.33
CA ARG A 103 17.83 -9.15 -3.91
C ARG A 103 16.58 -9.59 -4.66
N THR A 104 15.45 -8.96 -4.37
CA THR A 104 14.17 -9.25 -5.05
C THR A 104 14.03 -8.48 -6.36
N ASN A 105 12.90 -8.66 -7.05
CA ASN A 105 12.56 -7.96 -8.29
C ASN A 105 11.61 -6.75 -8.09
N ARG A 106 11.22 -6.45 -6.85
CA ARG A 106 10.29 -5.37 -6.53
C ARG A 106 10.72 -4.58 -5.31
N ARG A 107 10.27 -3.34 -5.25
CA ARG A 107 10.42 -2.46 -4.09
C ARG A 107 9.54 -2.92 -2.93
N THR A 108 10.04 -2.73 -1.71
CA THR A 108 9.28 -2.90 -0.46
C THR A 108 8.12 -1.89 -0.39
N MET A 109 6.90 -2.37 -0.15
CA MET A 109 5.73 -1.49 0.07
C MET A 109 5.70 -0.99 1.52
N PRO A 110 5.19 0.23 1.78
CA PRO A 110 4.90 0.67 3.14
C PRO A 110 3.76 -0.16 3.77
N LEU A 111 3.82 -0.34 5.09
CA LEU A 111 2.77 -1.07 5.84
C LEU A 111 1.78 -0.14 6.54
N ALA A 112 2.02 1.18 6.58
CA ALA A 112 1.11 2.13 7.22
C ALA A 112 -0.29 2.11 6.56
N GLY A 113 -1.30 1.71 7.34
CA GLY A 113 -2.69 1.58 6.92
C GLY A 113 -2.96 0.37 6.02
N VAL A 114 -2.05 -0.61 5.92
CA VAL A 114 -2.14 -1.74 4.98
C VAL A 114 -3.31 -2.67 5.28
N ALA A 115 -3.75 -2.76 6.54
CA ALA A 115 -4.87 -3.63 6.93
C ALA A 115 -6.23 -3.21 6.34
N ARG A 116 -6.27 -2.10 5.61
CA ARG A 116 -7.45 -1.61 4.89
C ARG A 116 -7.43 -2.02 3.41
N ASP A 117 -6.36 -2.65 2.95
CA ASP A 117 -6.25 -3.16 1.59
C ASP A 117 -7.08 -4.44 1.41
N PRO A 118 -7.79 -4.60 0.28
CA PRO A 118 -8.46 -5.85 -0.08
C PRO A 118 -7.49 -6.88 -0.70
N TRP A 119 -6.35 -6.42 -1.21
CA TRP A 119 -5.35 -7.23 -1.90
C TRP A 119 -3.95 -6.78 -1.50
N PHE A 120 -3.03 -7.73 -1.35
CA PHE A 120 -1.69 -7.48 -0.84
C PHE A 120 -0.62 -7.85 -1.87
N PHE A 121 0.56 -7.22 -1.72
CA PHE A 121 1.58 -7.04 -2.78
C PHE A 121 1.16 -6.08 -3.89
N TRP A 122 2.14 -5.68 -4.71
CA TRP A 122 1.94 -4.82 -5.88
C TRP A 122 0.99 -5.40 -6.93
N ASP A 123 0.82 -6.72 -6.99
CA ASP A 123 -0.01 -7.44 -7.98
C ASP A 123 -1.23 -8.13 -7.34
N GLY A 124 -1.38 -8.02 -6.02
CA GLY A 124 -2.50 -8.60 -5.30
C GLY A 124 -2.48 -10.12 -5.21
N ARG A 125 -1.32 -10.78 -5.31
CA ARG A 125 -1.24 -12.26 -5.23
C ARG A 125 -1.64 -12.87 -3.88
N ARG A 126 -2.06 -12.05 -2.91
CA ARG A 126 -2.65 -12.48 -1.63
C ARG A 126 -3.87 -11.64 -1.32
N ASP A 127 -4.87 -12.27 -0.71
CA ASP A 127 -6.20 -11.71 -0.44
C ASP A 127 -6.45 -11.40 1.04
N SER A 128 -5.47 -11.69 1.91
CA SER A 128 -5.52 -11.35 3.32
C SER A 128 -4.13 -10.97 3.84
N LEU A 129 -4.11 -10.09 4.85
CA LEU A 129 -2.87 -9.60 5.45
C LEU A 129 -2.07 -10.74 6.06
N TRP A 130 -2.76 -11.67 6.75
CA TRP A 130 -2.11 -12.81 7.36
C TRP A 130 -1.53 -13.80 6.34
N ALA A 131 -2.17 -13.99 5.17
CA ALA A 131 -1.60 -14.81 4.09
C ALA A 131 -0.42 -14.11 3.40
N GLN A 132 -0.46 -12.77 3.29
CA GLN A 132 0.69 -11.99 2.80
C GLN A 132 1.91 -12.21 3.68
N ALA A 133 1.78 -12.11 5.00
CA ALA A 133 2.88 -12.26 5.95
C ALA A 133 3.61 -13.62 5.86
N LEU A 134 2.96 -14.66 5.32
CA LEU A 134 3.57 -15.98 5.12
C LEU A 134 4.54 -16.04 3.94
N THR A 135 4.31 -15.23 2.91
CA THR A 135 5.02 -15.38 1.63
C THR A 135 6.51 -15.02 1.74
N PRO A 136 6.93 -13.92 2.40
CA PRO A 136 8.35 -13.60 2.55
C PRO A 136 9.12 -14.66 3.35
N LEU A 137 8.45 -15.36 4.27
CA LEU A 137 9.05 -16.39 5.13
C LEU A 137 9.64 -17.56 4.33
N GLU A 138 9.00 -17.96 3.23
CA GLU A 138 9.44 -19.08 2.36
C GLU A 138 10.17 -18.61 1.09
N ASN A 139 10.19 -17.31 0.79
CA ASN A 139 10.83 -16.82 -0.42
C ASN A 139 12.37 -16.89 -0.27
N PRO A 140 13.09 -17.59 -1.17
CA PRO A 140 14.54 -17.78 -1.07
C PRO A 140 15.37 -16.49 -1.17
N LEU A 141 14.79 -15.41 -1.70
CA LEU A 141 15.44 -14.10 -1.78
C LEU A 141 15.12 -13.19 -0.58
N GLU A 142 14.09 -13.53 0.21
CA GLU A 142 13.67 -12.73 1.37
C GLU A 142 14.15 -13.39 2.66
N HIS A 143 13.32 -14.18 3.36
CA HIS A 143 13.72 -14.88 4.59
C HIS A 143 14.27 -16.29 4.33
N GLY A 144 13.92 -16.92 3.20
CA GLY A 144 14.45 -18.20 2.74
C GLY A 144 14.22 -19.42 3.64
N GLY A 145 13.27 -19.36 4.58
CA GLY A 145 12.95 -20.45 5.50
C GLY A 145 12.00 -21.49 4.90
N ASN A 146 11.53 -22.42 5.75
CA ASN A 146 10.57 -23.46 5.37
C ASN A 146 9.58 -23.74 6.51
N ARG A 147 8.38 -24.23 6.19
CA ARG A 147 7.26 -24.36 7.16
C ARG A 147 7.58 -25.24 8.36
N ALA A 148 8.21 -26.40 8.14
CA ALA A 148 8.52 -27.32 9.23
C ALA A 148 9.55 -26.72 10.20
N ALA A 149 10.59 -26.06 9.67
CA ALA A 149 11.58 -25.36 10.49
C ALA A 149 10.92 -24.26 11.34
N PHE A 150 10.00 -23.47 10.76
CA PHE A 150 9.27 -22.47 11.53
C PHE A 150 8.35 -23.09 12.59
N ALA A 151 7.67 -24.20 12.30
CA ALA A 151 6.85 -24.87 13.31
C ALA A 151 7.68 -25.34 14.52
N HIS A 152 8.85 -25.94 14.26
CA HIS A 152 9.81 -26.32 15.30
C HIS A 152 10.36 -25.10 16.05
N TYR A 153 10.66 -24.01 15.34
CA TYR A 153 11.13 -22.76 15.93
C TYR A 153 10.10 -22.16 16.89
N ILE A 154 8.84 -22.04 16.46
CA ILE A 154 7.73 -21.56 17.28
C ILE A 154 7.56 -22.44 18.52
N LYS A 155 7.56 -23.77 18.37
CA LYS A 155 7.46 -24.69 19.52
C LYS A 155 8.60 -24.47 20.51
N LYS A 156 9.84 -24.37 20.02
CA LYS A 156 11.04 -24.23 20.86
C LYS A 156 11.10 -22.88 21.57
N ARG A 157 10.79 -21.78 20.87
CA ARG A 157 11.04 -20.42 21.36
C ARG A 157 9.81 -19.77 21.99
N PHE A 158 8.63 -20.10 21.51
CA PHE A 158 7.38 -19.40 21.82
C PHE A 158 6.22 -20.34 22.20
N GLY A 159 6.48 -21.63 22.47
CA GLY A 159 5.45 -22.66 22.66
C GLY A 159 4.34 -22.26 23.64
N GLU A 160 4.69 -21.91 24.87
CA GLU A 160 3.68 -21.48 25.88
C GLU A 160 2.87 -20.27 25.44
N ARG A 161 3.52 -19.30 24.78
CA ARG A 161 2.83 -18.08 24.31
C ARG A 161 1.90 -18.40 23.15
N TYR A 162 2.35 -19.24 22.21
CA TYR A 162 1.53 -19.76 21.13
C TYR A 162 0.29 -20.47 21.68
N GLU A 163 0.48 -21.39 22.63
CA GLU A 163 -0.62 -22.23 23.12
C GLU A 163 -1.70 -21.44 23.87
N ARG A 164 -1.30 -20.41 24.62
CA ARG A 164 -2.25 -19.47 25.25
C ARG A 164 -3.09 -18.70 24.24
N ILE A 165 -2.59 -18.46 23.04
CA ILE A 165 -3.28 -17.66 22.00
C ILE A 165 -4.12 -18.57 21.11
N PHE A 166 -3.52 -19.64 20.59
CA PHE A 166 -4.06 -20.44 19.50
C PHE A 166 -4.62 -21.80 19.93
N GLY A 167 -4.34 -22.24 21.15
CA GLY A 167 -4.57 -23.61 21.62
C GLY A 167 -3.34 -24.51 21.43
N PRO A 168 -3.43 -25.80 21.80
CA PRO A 168 -2.29 -26.70 21.92
C PRO A 168 -1.53 -26.84 20.59
N LEU A 169 -0.20 -26.90 20.67
CA LEU A 169 0.64 -27.21 19.51
C LEU A 169 0.43 -28.66 19.07
N PRO A 170 0.47 -28.95 17.75
CA PRO A 170 0.44 -30.32 17.29
C PRO A 170 1.72 -31.07 17.69
N ASP A 171 1.65 -32.40 17.69
CA ASP A 171 2.85 -33.21 17.91
C ASP A 171 3.79 -33.15 16.69
N LEU A 172 4.88 -32.41 16.85
CA LEU A 172 5.93 -32.25 15.85
C LEU A 172 7.04 -33.32 15.92
N SER A 173 6.96 -34.31 16.81
CA SER A 173 8.04 -35.28 17.04
C SER A 173 8.44 -36.07 15.78
N THR A 174 7.47 -36.37 14.91
CA THR A 174 7.68 -37.07 13.63
C THR A 174 7.77 -36.13 12.43
N VAL A 175 7.73 -34.81 12.64
CA VAL A 175 7.85 -33.82 11.57
C VAL A 175 9.33 -33.58 11.30
N PRO A 176 9.83 -33.73 10.06
CA PRO A 176 11.23 -33.45 9.72
C PRO A 176 11.64 -32.03 10.14
N ALA A 177 12.92 -31.83 10.42
CA ALA A 177 13.42 -30.51 10.79
C ALA A 177 13.23 -29.47 9.67
N ASN A 178 13.35 -29.90 8.40
CA ASN A 178 13.19 -29.06 7.21
C ASN A 178 12.28 -29.77 6.20
N ALA A 179 11.14 -29.15 5.89
CA ALA A 179 10.20 -29.61 4.89
C ALA A 179 9.26 -28.46 4.51
N SER A 180 9.04 -28.27 3.20
CA SER A 180 8.10 -27.30 2.65
C SER A 180 7.76 -27.69 1.20
N PRO A 181 6.55 -27.31 0.69
CA PRO A 181 6.27 -27.41 -0.74
C PRO A 181 7.08 -26.41 -1.58
N LEU A 182 7.64 -25.37 -0.95
CA LEU A 182 8.42 -24.29 -1.56
C LEU A 182 9.83 -24.33 -0.96
N GLY A 183 10.77 -25.00 -1.63
CA GLY A 183 12.13 -25.17 -1.12
C GLY A 183 13.01 -25.97 -2.06
N THR A 184 14.14 -26.44 -1.53
CA THR A 184 15.06 -27.35 -2.20
C THR A 184 14.38 -28.68 -2.55
N ASP A 185 14.96 -29.45 -3.47
CA ASP A 185 14.40 -30.76 -3.85
C ASP A 185 14.31 -31.72 -2.66
N ALA A 186 15.26 -31.65 -1.72
CA ALA A 186 15.22 -32.43 -0.49
C ALA A 186 14.06 -32.01 0.43
N GLU A 187 13.82 -30.71 0.61
CA GLU A 187 12.71 -30.21 1.43
C GLU A 187 11.34 -30.55 0.83
N LYS A 188 11.20 -30.47 -0.49
CA LYS A 188 9.99 -30.87 -1.22
C LYS A 188 9.74 -32.39 -1.12
N ALA A 189 10.79 -33.20 -1.26
CA ALA A 189 10.68 -34.64 -1.11
C ALA A 189 10.29 -35.03 0.33
N ALA A 190 10.91 -34.41 1.34
CA ALA A 190 10.54 -34.60 2.73
C ALA A 190 9.09 -34.19 3.00
N TRP A 191 8.64 -33.08 2.42
CA TRP A 191 7.26 -32.62 2.52
C TRP A 191 6.27 -33.60 1.90
N ALA A 192 6.54 -34.08 0.69
CA ALA A 192 5.69 -35.03 -0.03
C ALA A 192 5.60 -36.40 0.66
N ALA A 193 6.64 -36.79 1.42
CA ALA A 193 6.65 -38.04 2.18
C ALA A 193 5.87 -37.96 3.51
N MET A 194 5.49 -36.77 3.97
CA MET A 194 4.75 -36.63 5.23
C MET A 194 3.29 -37.11 5.09
N PRO A 195 2.72 -37.73 6.14
CA PRO A 195 1.28 -37.95 6.21
C PRO A 195 0.52 -36.62 6.06
N VAL A 196 -0.63 -36.65 5.37
CA VAL A 196 -1.46 -35.45 5.15
C VAL A 196 -1.82 -34.75 6.46
N SER A 197 -2.08 -35.50 7.53
CA SER A 197 -2.35 -34.93 8.86
C SER A 197 -1.18 -34.09 9.39
N LYS A 198 0.07 -34.52 9.17
CA LYS A 198 1.27 -33.78 9.59
C LYS A 198 1.52 -32.55 8.71
N VAL A 199 1.22 -32.63 7.42
CA VAL A 199 1.20 -31.47 6.52
C VAL A 199 0.20 -30.41 7.02
N GLU A 200 -1.00 -30.84 7.41
CA GLU A 200 -2.02 -29.94 7.93
C GLU A 200 -1.65 -29.32 9.28
N ASP A 201 -1.05 -30.11 10.19
CA ASP A 201 -0.54 -29.63 11.47
C ASP A 201 0.50 -28.52 11.28
N VAL A 202 1.49 -28.75 10.39
CA VAL A 202 2.53 -27.77 10.09
C VAL A 202 1.94 -26.51 9.44
N ASN A 203 1.03 -26.68 8.47
CA ASN A 203 0.36 -25.53 7.84
C ASN A 203 -0.50 -24.75 8.82
N ARG A 204 -1.11 -25.38 9.84
CA ARG A 204 -1.87 -24.68 10.89
C ARG A 204 -0.96 -23.83 11.77
N VAL A 205 0.21 -24.36 12.16
CA VAL A 205 1.20 -23.57 12.89
C VAL A 205 1.68 -22.40 12.03
N PHE A 206 1.98 -22.66 10.76
CA PHE A 206 2.41 -21.63 9.82
C PHE A 206 1.35 -20.54 9.61
N ALA A 207 0.08 -20.91 9.39
CA ALA A 207 -1.02 -19.95 9.29
C ALA A 207 -1.16 -19.07 10.56
N ASN A 208 -0.98 -19.66 11.75
CA ASN A 208 -1.04 -18.91 13.01
C ASN A 208 0.13 -17.92 13.16
N ILE A 209 1.30 -18.18 12.58
CA ILE A 209 2.40 -17.20 12.48
C ILE A 209 1.92 -15.99 11.67
N GLY A 210 1.37 -16.22 10.47
CA GLY A 210 0.84 -15.17 9.61
C GLY A 210 -0.28 -14.38 10.30
N LYS A 211 -1.18 -15.07 11.02
CA LYS A 211 -2.27 -14.43 11.77
C LYS A 211 -1.78 -13.56 12.93
N ALA A 212 -0.71 -13.98 13.62
CA ALA A 212 -0.07 -13.17 14.65
C ALA A 212 0.55 -11.90 14.05
N ILE A 213 1.35 -12.05 12.98
CA ILE A 213 2.00 -10.92 12.28
C ILE A 213 0.94 -9.96 11.73
N GLY A 214 -0.09 -10.48 11.07
CA GLY A 214 -1.20 -9.67 10.56
C GLY A 214 -1.96 -8.92 11.67
N ALA A 215 -2.10 -9.50 12.87
CA ALA A 215 -2.67 -8.79 14.02
C ALA A 215 -1.81 -7.61 14.49
N PHE A 216 -0.47 -7.72 14.39
CA PHE A 216 0.43 -6.60 14.66
C PHE A 216 0.35 -5.53 13.56
N GLU A 217 0.46 -5.93 12.29
CA GLU A 217 0.43 -5.01 11.15
C GLU A 217 -0.90 -4.24 11.06
N ARG A 218 -1.99 -4.85 11.54
CA ARG A 218 -3.30 -4.20 11.69
C ARG A 218 -3.32 -2.99 12.62
N SER A 219 -2.36 -2.89 13.53
CA SER A 219 -2.20 -1.73 14.43
C SER A 219 -1.42 -0.57 13.81
N ILE A 220 -0.82 -0.76 12.63
CA ILE A 220 0.01 0.25 11.97
C ILE A 220 -0.89 1.19 11.16
N GLU A 221 -1.33 2.29 11.75
CA GLU A 221 -2.11 3.32 11.07
C GLU A 221 -1.21 4.40 10.46
N PRO A 222 -1.65 5.06 9.35
CA PRO A 222 -0.91 6.18 8.81
C PRO A 222 -1.01 7.38 9.76
N PRO A 223 0.07 8.17 9.91
CA PRO A 223 0.02 9.40 10.69
C PRO A 223 -0.80 10.46 9.97
N GLN A 224 -1.33 11.41 10.75
CA GLN A 224 -1.89 12.64 10.22
C GLN A 224 -0.77 13.52 9.65
N THR A 225 -1.01 14.10 8.47
CA THR A 225 -0.06 14.92 7.72
C THR A 225 -0.47 16.40 7.71
N ARG A 226 0.39 17.30 7.22
CA ARG A 226 0.06 18.71 6.96
C ARG A 226 -1.18 18.84 6.09
N PHE A 227 -1.30 18.02 5.05
CA PHE A 227 -2.49 18.03 4.19
C PHE A 227 -3.77 17.77 5.00
N ASP A 228 -3.74 16.83 5.94
CA ASP A 228 -4.92 16.51 6.73
C ASP A 228 -5.32 17.69 7.64
N ARG A 229 -4.35 18.35 8.28
CA ARG A 229 -4.61 19.56 9.10
C ARG A 229 -5.24 20.68 8.25
N PHE A 230 -4.62 20.98 7.10
CA PHE A 230 -5.16 21.92 6.12
C PHE A 230 -6.61 21.60 5.71
N ALA A 231 -6.88 20.35 5.35
CA ALA A 231 -8.18 19.92 4.85
C ALA A 231 -9.26 19.96 5.94
N ILE A 232 -8.91 19.64 7.19
CA ILE A 232 -9.81 19.73 8.35
C ILE A 232 -10.20 21.19 8.63
N ASP A 233 -9.23 22.10 8.67
CA ASP A 233 -9.47 23.53 8.89
C ASP A 233 -10.39 24.09 7.80
N LEU A 234 -10.05 23.81 6.54
CA LEU A 234 -10.83 24.24 5.39
C LEU A 234 -12.28 23.72 5.43
N ALA A 235 -12.49 22.47 5.87
CA ALA A 235 -13.81 21.86 5.98
C ALA A 235 -14.65 22.43 7.14
N SER A 236 -13.99 22.82 8.24
CA SER A 236 -14.64 23.43 9.41
C SER A 236 -14.98 24.91 9.23
N GLY A 237 -14.45 25.55 8.19
CA GLY A 237 -14.56 26.99 7.95
C GLY A 237 -13.52 27.82 8.69
N ALA A 238 -12.56 27.17 9.37
CA ALA A 238 -11.38 27.84 9.90
C ALA A 238 -10.43 28.24 8.76
N GLU A 239 -9.68 29.33 8.95
CA GLU A 239 -8.57 29.67 8.06
C GLU A 239 -7.32 28.90 8.52
N PRO A 240 -6.72 28.04 7.68
CA PRO A 240 -5.45 27.39 8.00
C PRO A 240 -4.37 28.44 8.26
N GLN A 241 -3.57 28.26 9.32
CA GLN A 241 -2.52 29.22 9.72
C GLN A 241 -1.16 28.55 9.87
N GLY A 242 -0.10 29.34 9.77
CA GLY A 242 1.28 28.87 9.96
C GLY A 242 1.62 27.70 9.05
N ASP A 243 2.17 26.64 9.63
CA ASP A 243 2.58 25.44 8.90
C ASP A 243 1.41 24.63 8.34
N ASP A 244 0.15 24.92 8.70
CA ASP A 244 -1.03 24.24 8.16
C ASP A 244 -1.58 24.92 6.91
N ALA A 245 -1.13 26.14 6.61
CA ALA A 245 -1.52 26.85 5.41
C ALA A 245 -0.71 26.37 4.19
N LEU A 246 -1.39 25.78 3.21
CA LEU A 246 -0.76 25.48 1.93
C LEU A 246 -0.39 26.76 1.18
N SER A 247 0.84 26.80 0.68
CA SER A 247 1.35 27.85 -0.19
C SER A 247 0.55 27.95 -1.51
N PRO A 248 0.68 29.06 -2.25
CA PRO A 248 0.05 29.20 -3.56
C PRO A 248 0.46 28.11 -4.56
N GLU A 249 1.69 27.59 -4.45
CA GLU A 249 2.20 26.51 -5.29
C GLU A 249 1.58 25.16 -4.93
N GLU A 250 1.51 24.82 -3.64
CA GLU A 250 0.86 23.59 -3.16
C GLU A 250 -0.65 23.61 -3.45
N MET A 251 -1.31 24.76 -3.32
CA MET A 251 -2.71 24.94 -3.70
C MET A 251 -2.94 24.77 -5.21
N LEU A 252 -2.00 25.22 -6.04
CA LEU A 252 -2.04 24.93 -7.48
C LEU A 252 -1.88 23.43 -7.73
N GLY A 253 -0.95 22.77 -7.05
CA GLY A 253 -0.73 21.33 -7.12
C GLY A 253 -1.96 20.52 -6.75
N LEU A 254 -2.61 20.86 -5.64
CA LEU A 254 -3.85 20.24 -5.20
C LEU A 254 -4.96 20.38 -6.25
N ARG A 255 -5.15 21.57 -6.83
CA ARG A 255 -6.14 21.79 -7.89
C ARG A 255 -5.85 21.02 -9.17
N LEU A 256 -4.57 20.87 -9.53
CA LEU A 256 -4.17 20.02 -10.65
C LEU A 256 -4.49 18.56 -10.34
N PHE A 257 -4.14 18.09 -9.13
CA PHE A 257 -4.36 16.73 -8.67
C PHE A 257 -5.84 16.30 -8.72
N ILE A 258 -6.75 17.16 -8.24
CA ILE A 258 -8.20 16.91 -8.23
C ILE A 258 -8.91 17.35 -9.51
N GLY A 259 -8.17 17.86 -10.50
CA GLY A 259 -8.72 18.49 -11.70
C GLY A 259 -7.93 18.09 -12.95
N LYS A 260 -7.24 19.05 -13.54
CA LYS A 260 -6.59 18.92 -14.87
C LYS A 260 -5.68 17.69 -15.01
N ALA A 261 -4.90 17.34 -13.97
CA ALA A 261 -3.97 16.21 -14.02
C ALA A 261 -4.65 14.86 -13.72
N ASN A 262 -5.91 14.87 -13.27
CA ASN A 262 -6.77 13.72 -13.08
C ASN A 262 -6.22 12.62 -12.14
N CYS A 263 -5.25 12.96 -11.28
CA CYS A 263 -4.61 12.02 -10.37
C CYS A 263 -5.62 11.40 -9.39
N VAL A 264 -6.62 12.19 -8.98
CA VAL A 264 -7.68 11.77 -8.06
C VAL A 264 -8.53 10.62 -8.59
N THR A 265 -8.56 10.33 -9.91
CA THR A 265 -9.34 9.20 -10.43
C THR A 265 -8.90 7.87 -9.84
N CYS A 266 -7.59 7.64 -9.70
CA CYS A 266 -7.05 6.43 -9.06
C CYS A 266 -6.64 6.72 -7.60
N HIS A 267 -6.12 7.92 -7.32
CA HIS A 267 -5.65 8.31 -6.00
C HIS A 267 -6.70 9.12 -5.23
N ASN A 268 -7.80 8.47 -4.87
CA ASN A 268 -8.93 9.08 -4.15
C ASN A 268 -9.06 8.63 -2.70
N GLY A 269 -9.98 9.30 -2.01
CA GLY A 269 -10.37 9.03 -0.64
C GLY A 269 -9.26 9.30 0.38
N PRO A 270 -9.52 8.98 1.65
CA PRO A 270 -8.63 9.29 2.75
C PRO A 270 -7.32 8.51 2.73
N ARG A 271 -7.07 7.60 1.78
CA ARG A 271 -5.76 6.93 1.61
C ARG A 271 -5.09 7.25 0.28
N PHE A 272 -5.68 8.11 -0.56
CA PHE A 272 -5.16 8.39 -1.90
C PHE A 272 -4.92 7.11 -2.72
N THR A 273 -5.86 6.19 -2.68
CA THR A 273 -5.85 4.94 -3.45
C THR A 273 -7.25 4.35 -3.54
N ASP A 274 -7.63 3.94 -4.73
CA ASP A 274 -8.83 3.15 -5.00
C ASP A 274 -8.65 1.65 -4.72
N ASN A 275 -7.42 1.19 -4.48
CA ASN A 275 -7.03 -0.22 -4.32
C ASN A 275 -7.28 -1.10 -5.55
N SER A 276 -7.48 -0.48 -6.71
CA SER A 276 -7.63 -1.15 -7.99
C SER A 276 -6.28 -1.42 -8.62
N PHE A 277 -6.27 -2.23 -9.68
CA PHE A 277 -5.07 -2.57 -10.44
C PHE A 277 -5.10 -1.80 -11.75
N HIS A 278 -4.02 -1.09 -12.05
CA HIS A 278 -3.90 -0.30 -13.26
C HIS A 278 -2.61 -0.57 -14.00
N ASN A 279 -2.68 -0.56 -15.32
CA ASN A 279 -1.50 -0.48 -16.16
C ASN A 279 -1.28 0.98 -16.58
N THR A 280 -0.20 1.58 -16.10
CA THR A 280 0.13 2.99 -16.37
C THR A 280 1.32 3.14 -17.32
N GLY A 281 1.74 2.07 -18.00
CA GLY A 281 2.85 2.09 -18.95
C GLY A 281 4.24 2.25 -18.31
N VAL A 282 4.39 1.98 -17.01
CA VAL A 282 5.69 2.04 -16.32
C VAL A 282 6.68 1.08 -17.02
N PRO A 283 7.90 1.55 -17.36
CA PRO A 283 8.86 0.75 -18.12
C PRO A 283 9.37 -0.45 -17.30
N PRO A 284 9.82 -1.52 -17.98
CA PRO A 284 10.55 -2.59 -17.30
C PRO A 284 11.91 -2.09 -16.79
N VAL A 285 12.39 -2.66 -15.70
CA VAL A 285 13.76 -2.43 -15.21
C VAL A 285 14.69 -3.37 -15.95
N LYS A 286 15.82 -2.85 -16.43
CA LYS A 286 16.83 -3.64 -17.13
C LYS A 286 17.32 -4.79 -16.23
N ASP A 287 17.53 -5.96 -16.83
CA ASP A 287 18.05 -7.17 -16.19
C ASP A 287 17.14 -7.80 -15.11
N LEU A 288 15.93 -7.25 -14.88
CA LEU A 288 14.89 -7.93 -14.11
C LEU A 288 14.04 -8.85 -15.01
N PRO A 289 13.53 -9.98 -14.47
CA PRO A 289 12.61 -10.83 -15.21
C PRO A 289 11.33 -10.07 -15.60
N PRO A 290 10.65 -10.47 -16.69
CA PRO A 290 9.35 -9.90 -17.04
C PRO A 290 8.37 -9.97 -15.88
N ASP A 291 7.71 -8.84 -15.60
CA ASP A 291 6.65 -8.74 -14.60
C ASP A 291 5.34 -8.38 -15.29
N ARG A 292 4.40 -9.32 -15.31
CA ARG A 292 3.09 -9.12 -15.95
C ARG A 292 2.03 -8.67 -14.94
N GLY A 293 2.40 -8.42 -13.68
CA GLY A 293 1.50 -7.87 -12.67
C GLY A 293 0.33 -8.78 -12.35
N ARG A 294 -0.88 -8.19 -12.31
CA ARG A 294 -2.11 -8.84 -11.83
C ARG A 294 -2.45 -10.14 -12.56
N ILE A 295 -2.21 -10.24 -13.87
CA ILE A 295 -2.59 -11.44 -14.65
C ILE A 295 -1.91 -12.72 -14.14
N ASP A 296 -0.63 -12.66 -13.79
CA ASP A 296 0.10 -13.81 -13.24
C ASP A 296 -0.24 -14.03 -11.75
N ALA A 297 -0.66 -12.97 -11.04
CA ALA A 297 -1.05 -13.03 -9.64
C ALA A 297 -2.40 -13.72 -9.40
N VAL A 298 -3.31 -13.71 -10.38
CA VAL A 298 -4.60 -14.43 -10.33
C VAL A 298 -4.36 -15.92 -10.08
N VAL A 299 -3.47 -16.54 -10.86
CA VAL A 299 -3.15 -17.98 -10.72
C VAL A 299 -2.52 -18.25 -9.36
N GLN A 300 -1.66 -17.35 -8.88
CA GLN A 300 -0.97 -17.50 -7.59
C GLN A 300 -1.92 -17.43 -6.40
N VAL A 301 -2.89 -16.51 -6.40
CA VAL A 301 -3.84 -16.39 -5.29
C VAL A 301 -4.86 -17.53 -5.30
N GLU A 302 -5.28 -18.01 -6.48
CA GLU A 302 -6.17 -19.18 -6.57
C GLU A 302 -5.50 -20.47 -6.07
N ALA A 303 -4.19 -20.63 -6.34
CA ALA A 303 -3.43 -21.81 -5.93
C ALA A 303 -2.95 -21.76 -4.47
N ASP A 304 -3.02 -20.62 -3.79
CA ASP A 304 -2.51 -20.47 -2.43
C ASP A 304 -3.39 -21.23 -1.42
N PRO A 305 -2.87 -22.25 -0.70
CA PRO A 305 -3.64 -22.95 0.32
C PRO A 305 -4.07 -22.06 1.50
N PHE A 306 -3.46 -20.89 1.64
CA PHE A 306 -3.76 -19.88 2.67
C PHE A 306 -4.65 -18.75 2.19
N ASN A 307 -5.17 -18.81 0.96
CA ASN A 307 -6.17 -17.83 0.54
C ASN A 307 -7.47 -17.95 1.38
N CYS A 308 -8.34 -16.97 1.24
CA CYS A 308 -9.59 -16.88 1.97
C CYS A 308 -10.51 -18.08 1.70
N LEU A 309 -10.49 -18.72 0.54
CA LEU A 309 -11.31 -19.93 0.30
C LEU A 309 -10.64 -21.22 0.82
N GLY A 310 -9.39 -21.14 1.28
CA GLY A 310 -8.61 -22.23 1.83
C GLY A 310 -9.04 -22.67 3.23
N LYS A 311 -8.43 -23.78 3.68
CA LYS A 311 -8.77 -24.47 4.94
C LYS A 311 -8.37 -23.68 6.21
N PHE A 312 -7.46 -22.72 6.08
CA PHE A 312 -6.83 -22.05 7.22
C PHE A 312 -7.44 -20.70 7.58
N ARG A 313 -8.44 -20.23 6.81
CA ARG A 313 -9.25 -19.07 7.20
C ARG A 313 -9.98 -19.35 8.52
N ASP A 314 -10.23 -18.30 9.28
CA ASP A 314 -11.34 -18.27 10.23
C ASP A 314 -12.60 -17.75 9.53
N GLY A 315 -13.79 -17.99 10.10
CA GLY A 315 -15.07 -17.53 9.51
C GLY A 315 -15.63 -18.40 8.38
N ASP A 316 -16.73 -17.95 7.78
CA ASP A 316 -17.46 -18.64 6.71
C ASP A 316 -17.07 -18.16 5.30
N ASP A 317 -17.59 -18.80 4.26
CA ASP A 317 -17.31 -18.42 2.86
C ASP A 317 -17.82 -17.03 2.46
N ASN A 318 -18.67 -16.39 3.29
CA ASN A 318 -19.18 -15.05 3.02
C ASN A 318 -18.12 -13.98 3.30
N ALA A 319 -17.07 -14.32 4.05
CA ALA A 319 -15.90 -13.49 4.29
C ALA A 319 -15.06 -13.23 3.03
N CYS A 320 -15.21 -14.03 1.97
CA CYS A 320 -14.27 -14.08 0.85
C CYS A 320 -14.81 -13.45 -0.44
N ARG A 321 -15.57 -12.36 -0.34
CA ARG A 321 -16.25 -11.76 -1.51
C ARG A 321 -15.24 -11.31 -2.57
N GLU A 322 -14.16 -10.69 -2.14
CA GLU A 322 -13.08 -10.18 -2.98
C GLU A 322 -12.48 -11.31 -3.84
N LEU A 323 -12.16 -12.45 -3.22
CA LEU A 323 -11.64 -13.62 -3.94
C LEU A 323 -12.70 -14.30 -4.83
N ARG A 324 -13.95 -14.42 -4.35
CA ARG A 324 -15.04 -15.11 -5.08
C ARG A 324 -15.44 -14.38 -6.37
N PHE A 325 -15.41 -13.05 -6.35
CA PHE A 325 -15.83 -12.21 -7.48
C PHE A 325 -14.64 -11.53 -8.18
N MET A 326 -13.42 -11.98 -7.90
CA MET A 326 -12.21 -11.49 -8.58
C MET A 326 -12.29 -11.71 -10.09
N VAL A 327 -11.92 -10.70 -10.87
CA VAL A 327 -11.70 -10.84 -12.32
C VAL A 327 -10.50 -11.74 -12.56
N LYS A 328 -10.71 -12.83 -13.32
CA LYS A 328 -9.69 -13.89 -13.51
C LYS A 328 -8.89 -13.78 -14.81
N GLY A 329 -9.28 -12.89 -15.71
CA GLY A 329 -8.64 -12.72 -17.00
C GLY A 329 -9.13 -11.49 -17.73
N GLY A 330 -8.39 -11.09 -18.76
CA GLY A 330 -8.69 -9.91 -19.58
C GLY A 330 -7.45 -9.06 -19.82
N PRO A 331 -7.47 -8.21 -20.87
CA PRO A 331 -6.36 -7.34 -21.21
C PRO A 331 -6.03 -6.35 -20.08
N ASP A 332 -7.03 -5.93 -19.30
CA ASP A 332 -6.88 -4.95 -18.21
C ASP A 332 -6.07 -5.50 -17.01
N LEU A 333 -5.85 -6.82 -16.93
CA LEU A 333 -5.00 -7.40 -15.89
C LEU A 333 -3.51 -7.45 -16.29
N VAL A 334 -3.22 -7.28 -17.58
CA VAL A 334 -1.86 -7.42 -18.11
C VAL A 334 -1.04 -6.19 -17.73
N ARG A 335 0.05 -6.42 -16.98
CA ARG A 335 0.91 -5.39 -16.38
C ARG A 335 0.15 -4.40 -15.49
N ALA A 336 -0.94 -4.84 -14.90
CA ALA A 336 -1.69 -4.04 -13.94
C ALA A 336 -1.12 -4.22 -12.52
N TYR A 337 -0.92 -3.11 -11.81
CA TYR A 337 -0.40 -3.07 -10.45
C TYR A 337 -1.34 -2.27 -9.55
N LYS A 338 -1.40 -2.66 -8.29
CA LYS A 338 -2.25 -2.01 -7.29
C LYS A 338 -1.84 -0.55 -7.12
N THR A 339 -2.81 0.36 -7.19
CA THR A 339 -2.61 1.78 -6.86
C THR A 339 -2.07 1.90 -5.43
N PRO A 340 -0.82 2.34 -5.20
CA PRO A 340 -0.32 2.49 -3.84
C PRO A 340 -0.94 3.73 -3.18
N SER A 341 -1.11 3.70 -1.86
CA SER A 341 -1.43 4.90 -1.08
C SER A 341 -0.36 5.98 -1.30
N LEU A 342 -0.78 7.23 -1.49
CA LEU A 342 0.14 8.37 -1.57
C LEU A 342 0.50 8.97 -0.22
N ARG A 343 -0.07 8.48 0.89
CA ARG A 343 0.35 8.90 2.23
C ARG A 343 1.82 8.53 2.44
N GLY A 344 2.61 9.51 2.89
CA GLY A 344 4.05 9.39 3.08
C GLY A 344 4.86 9.23 1.78
N ALA A 345 4.24 9.37 0.59
CA ALA A 345 4.91 9.04 -0.67
C ALA A 345 6.16 9.87 -0.95
N ALA A 346 6.17 11.16 -0.60
CA ALA A 346 7.31 12.03 -0.91
C ALA A 346 8.58 11.69 -0.11
N ALA A 347 8.45 10.99 1.02
CA ALA A 347 9.57 10.60 1.86
C ALA A 347 10.20 9.24 1.48
N ARG A 348 9.75 8.62 0.37
CA ARG A 348 10.04 7.22 0.06
C ARG A 348 10.50 6.96 -1.39
N ALA A 349 11.41 7.78 -1.89
CA ALA A 349 12.13 7.44 -3.12
C ALA A 349 12.95 6.13 -2.94
N PRO A 350 13.19 5.36 -4.02
CA PRO A 350 12.66 5.51 -5.39
C PRO A 350 11.19 5.09 -5.51
N TYR A 351 10.59 5.24 -6.70
CA TYR A 351 9.15 5.09 -6.93
C TYR A 351 8.82 3.93 -7.89
N MET A 352 7.53 3.61 -7.96
CA MET A 352 6.95 2.48 -8.71
C MET A 352 7.29 1.11 -8.11
N HIS A 353 6.76 0.05 -8.73
CA HIS A 353 6.78 -1.31 -8.17
C HIS A 353 8.18 -1.95 -8.11
N ALA A 354 9.16 -1.43 -8.87
CA ALA A 354 10.52 -1.94 -8.92
C ALA A 354 11.58 -0.82 -8.92
N GLY A 355 11.25 0.37 -8.40
CA GLY A 355 12.20 1.48 -8.27
C GLY A 355 12.57 2.15 -9.60
N GLN A 356 11.65 2.19 -10.56
CA GLN A 356 11.88 2.72 -11.91
C GLN A 356 12.25 4.20 -11.93
N PHE A 357 11.76 4.98 -10.98
CA PHE A 357 11.94 6.43 -10.96
C PHE A 357 12.63 6.85 -9.66
N ALA A 358 13.64 7.70 -9.75
CA ALA A 358 14.40 8.17 -8.61
C ALA A 358 13.70 9.32 -7.86
N SER A 359 12.79 10.04 -8.52
CA SER A 359 12.21 11.30 -8.04
C SER A 359 10.71 11.42 -8.33
N LEU A 360 10.00 12.28 -7.59
CA LEU A 360 8.59 12.58 -7.89
C LEU A 360 8.45 13.33 -9.21
N GLU A 361 9.47 14.10 -9.60
CA GLU A 361 9.56 14.81 -10.86
C GLU A 361 9.51 13.81 -12.04
N GLU A 362 10.27 12.72 -11.97
CA GLU A 362 10.22 11.63 -12.95
C GLU A 362 8.86 10.93 -12.98
N VAL A 363 8.21 10.76 -11.81
CA VAL A 363 6.86 10.21 -11.71
C VAL A 363 5.85 11.11 -12.43
N VAL A 364 5.86 12.42 -12.14
CA VAL A 364 4.95 13.38 -12.77
C VAL A 364 5.21 13.48 -14.27
N GLU A 365 6.47 13.45 -14.70
CA GLU A 365 6.86 13.42 -16.11
C GLU A 365 6.31 12.17 -16.82
N HIS A 366 6.40 10.99 -16.18
CA HIS A 366 5.84 9.74 -16.70
C HIS A 366 4.35 9.86 -16.98
N TYR A 367 3.57 10.39 -16.04
CA TYR A 367 2.13 10.58 -16.22
C TYR A 367 1.79 11.68 -17.23
N SER A 368 2.59 12.75 -17.31
CA SER A 368 2.39 13.80 -18.33
C SER A 368 2.62 13.28 -19.74
N LYS A 369 3.63 12.42 -19.95
CA LYS A 369 3.92 11.79 -21.24
C LYS A 369 2.99 10.62 -21.56
N ALA A 370 2.56 9.88 -20.54
CA ALA A 370 1.72 8.69 -20.64
C ALA A 370 2.15 7.72 -21.76
N PRO A 371 3.38 7.16 -21.67
CA PRO A 371 3.86 6.25 -22.70
C PRO A 371 2.97 5.00 -22.81
N ALA A 372 2.95 4.41 -24.01
CA ALA A 372 2.31 3.11 -24.21
C ALA A 372 2.99 2.05 -23.33
N SER A 373 2.20 1.10 -22.83
CA SER A 373 2.76 -0.05 -22.11
C SER A 373 3.51 -0.97 -23.08
N VAL A 374 4.59 -1.58 -22.59
CA VAL A 374 5.34 -2.61 -23.33
C VAL A 374 4.54 -3.90 -23.56
N GLU A 375 3.50 -4.12 -22.76
CA GLU A 375 2.54 -5.22 -22.87
C GLU A 375 1.20 -4.80 -22.25
N GLY A 376 0.07 -5.23 -22.81
CA GLY A 376 -1.26 -4.77 -22.38
C GLY A 376 -1.56 -3.34 -22.84
N VAL A 377 -2.55 -2.70 -22.21
CA VAL A 377 -3.01 -1.34 -22.56
C VAL A 377 -2.76 -0.41 -21.39
N SER A 378 -2.12 0.73 -21.65
CA SER A 378 -1.97 1.78 -20.65
C SER A 378 -3.28 2.56 -20.50
N GLU A 379 -3.73 2.77 -19.27
CA GLU A 379 -4.98 3.47 -18.94
C GLU A 379 -4.81 4.99 -18.82
N VAL A 380 -3.56 5.47 -18.85
CA VAL A 380 -3.25 6.90 -18.74
C VAL A 380 -3.15 7.56 -20.11
N HIS A 381 -3.50 8.84 -20.16
CA HIS A 381 -3.44 9.66 -21.37
C HIS A 381 -2.53 10.88 -21.15
N PRO A 382 -1.85 11.37 -22.20
CA PRO A 382 -0.97 12.52 -22.06
C PRO A 382 -1.73 13.74 -21.54
N VAL A 383 -1.11 14.48 -20.64
CA VAL A 383 -1.62 15.76 -20.13
C VAL A 383 -0.53 16.80 -20.28
N GLU A 384 -0.85 17.89 -20.98
CA GLU A 384 0.06 19.03 -21.12
C GLU A 384 0.16 19.79 -19.79
N LEU A 385 1.32 19.68 -19.15
CA LEU A 385 1.66 20.42 -17.94
C LEU A 385 2.85 21.32 -18.25
N SER A 386 2.80 22.57 -17.79
CA SER A 386 3.96 23.45 -17.74
C SER A 386 4.95 23.01 -16.65
N ASP A 387 6.18 23.51 -16.68
CA ASP A 387 7.17 23.27 -15.62
C ASP A 387 6.63 23.68 -14.25
N ARG A 388 5.93 24.81 -14.20
CA ARG A 388 5.29 25.32 -12.98
C ARG A 388 4.20 24.37 -12.47
N GLU A 389 3.39 23.81 -13.36
CA GLU A 389 2.33 22.86 -12.97
C GLU A 389 2.93 21.53 -12.47
N ARG A 390 4.01 21.05 -13.10
CA ARG A 390 4.75 19.87 -12.61
C ARG A 390 5.33 20.10 -11.22
N ALA A 391 6.02 21.22 -11.02
CA ALA A 391 6.58 21.59 -9.71
C ALA A 391 5.48 21.72 -8.65
N ALA A 392 4.34 22.33 -8.99
CA ALA A 392 3.20 22.46 -8.10
C ALA A 392 2.64 21.11 -7.66
N LEU A 393 2.49 20.13 -8.57
CA LEU A 393 2.08 18.77 -8.21
C LEU A 393 3.04 18.12 -7.22
N VAL A 394 4.35 18.22 -7.46
CA VAL A 394 5.38 17.71 -6.54
C VAL A 394 5.27 18.40 -5.17
N ALA A 395 5.10 19.72 -5.13
CA ALA A 395 4.92 20.47 -3.89
C ALA A 395 3.70 19.97 -3.10
N PHE A 396 2.57 19.76 -3.77
CA PHE A 396 1.39 19.16 -3.14
C PHE A 396 1.67 17.74 -2.60
N LEU A 397 2.31 16.87 -3.37
CA LEU A 397 2.60 15.50 -2.93
C LEU A 397 3.49 15.44 -1.66
N LYS A 398 4.35 16.45 -1.45
CA LYS A 398 5.16 16.58 -0.22
C LYS A 398 4.30 16.84 1.03
N THR A 399 3.19 17.57 0.88
CA THR A 399 2.23 17.81 1.98
C THR A 399 1.60 16.53 2.54
N LEU A 400 1.65 15.41 1.77
CA LEU A 400 1.14 14.10 2.17
C LEU A 400 2.15 13.30 3.02
N SER A 401 3.32 13.87 3.34
CA SER A 401 4.38 13.22 4.12
C SER A 401 4.86 14.05 5.32
N GLU A 402 4.61 15.37 5.28
CA GLU A 402 5.01 16.36 6.30
C GLU A 402 3.99 16.51 7.44
#